data_AF-A0A376TPL6-F1
#
_entry.id   AF-A0A376TPL6-F1
#
_cell.length_a   1.000
_cell.length_b   1.000
_cell.length_c   1.000
_cell.angle_alpha   90.00
_cell.angle_beta   90.00
_cell.angle_gamma   90.00
#
_symmetry.space_group_name_H-M   'P 1'
#
loop_
_entity.id
_entity.type
_entity.pdbx_description
1 polymer ?
#
loop_
_entity_poly.entity_id
_entity_poly.type
_entity_poly.pdbx_seq_one_letter_code
_entity_poly.pdbx_strand_id
1 'polypeptide(L)'
;MSTSDDIHNTTATGKCPFHQGGHDQSAGAGTTTRDWWPNQLRVDLLNQHSNRSNPLGEDFDYRKEFSKLDYYGLKKDLKALLTESQPWWPADWGSYAGLFIRMAWHGAGTYRSIDGRGGAGRGQQRFAPLNSWPDNVSLDKARRLLWPIKQKYGQKISWADLFILAGNVRWKTPASVPSVLVPVVKTSGNRIWMLTGVMKKPG
;
A
#
# COMPACT_ATOMS: atom_id res chain seq x y z
N MET A 1 35.29 35.88 -16.60
CA MET A 1 35.91 34.90 -15.68
C MET A 1 34.81 34.09 -15.03
N SER A 2 34.87 32.77 -15.19
CA SER A 2 33.96 31.81 -14.57
C SER A 2 34.51 31.46 -13.18
N THR A 3 33.71 31.59 -12.13
CA THR A 3 34.03 31.05 -10.81
C THR A 3 33.16 29.84 -10.59
N SER A 4 33.75 28.68 -10.91
CA SER A 4 33.42 27.39 -10.31
C SER A 4 33.51 27.51 -8.80
N ASP A 5 32.51 27.01 -8.07
CA ASP A 5 32.64 26.24 -6.82
C ASP A 5 31.30 26.18 -6.06
N ASP A 6 30.31 25.51 -6.64
CA ASP A 6 29.16 24.99 -5.88
C ASP A 6 29.38 23.49 -5.61
N ILE A 7 30.30 23.19 -4.69
CA ILE A 7 30.38 21.87 -4.05
C ILE A 7 29.28 21.84 -2.98
N HIS A 8 28.06 21.48 -3.37
CA HIS A 8 26.99 21.21 -2.41
C HIS A 8 27.28 19.91 -1.65
N ASN A 9 27.80 20.11 -0.44
CA ASN A 9 27.98 19.18 0.66
C ASN A 9 26.79 18.19 0.82
N THR A 10 27.00 16.94 0.39
CA THR A 10 26.00 15.87 0.35
C THR A 10 25.95 15.06 1.67
N THR A 11 25.95 15.70 2.84
CA THR A 11 26.01 14.99 4.14
C THR A 11 24.83 15.20 5.10
N ALA A 12 23.76 15.87 4.64
CA ALA A 12 22.62 16.27 5.50
C ALA A 12 21.24 15.68 5.10
N THR A 13 21.16 14.64 4.26
CA THR A 13 19.88 14.22 3.66
C THR A 13 19.03 13.23 4.46
N GLY A 14 19.40 12.89 5.71
CA GLY A 14 18.64 11.89 6.49
C GLY A 14 18.80 11.91 8.00
N LYS A 15 19.39 12.98 8.57
CA LYS A 15 19.56 13.09 10.03
C LYS A 15 18.41 13.88 10.63
N CYS A 16 17.81 13.36 11.71
CA CYS A 16 16.87 14.13 12.52
C CYS A 16 17.62 15.35 13.11
N PRO A 17 17.11 16.58 12.95
CA PRO A 17 17.84 17.79 13.33
C PRO A 17 17.97 18.02 14.86
N PHE A 18 17.37 17.16 15.69
CA PHE A 18 17.35 17.29 17.15
C PHE A 18 18.42 16.44 17.88
N HIS A 19 19.66 16.38 17.37
CA HIS A 19 20.74 15.60 18.02
C HIS A 19 21.51 16.35 19.15
N GLN A 20 21.19 17.61 19.46
CA GLN A 20 21.94 18.39 20.45
C GLN A 20 21.17 18.52 21.77
N GLY A 21 21.57 17.76 22.79
CA GLY A 21 21.42 18.18 24.20
C GLY A 21 20.66 17.26 25.16
N GLY A 22 20.13 16.12 24.74
CA GLY A 22 19.52 15.15 25.65
C GLY A 22 19.54 13.78 25.02
N HIS A 23 19.73 12.72 25.82
CA HIS A 23 19.56 11.35 25.35
C HIS A 23 18.23 11.26 24.58
N ASP A 24 18.27 10.97 23.27
CA ASP A 24 17.07 10.65 22.51
C ASP A 24 16.42 9.43 23.16
N GLN A 25 15.39 9.65 23.99
CA GLN A 25 14.62 8.62 24.69
C GLN A 25 13.75 7.80 23.71
N SER A 26 13.92 7.98 22.41
CA SER A 26 13.20 7.23 21.38
C SER A 26 13.76 5.80 21.31
N ALA A 27 12.89 4.81 21.42
CA ALA A 27 13.27 3.41 21.33
C ALA A 27 14.04 3.13 20.03
N GLY A 28 15.30 2.71 20.15
CA GLY A 28 16.17 2.41 19.01
C GLY A 28 16.95 3.59 18.42
N ALA A 29 16.97 4.75 19.11
CA ALA A 29 17.85 5.86 18.75
C ALA A 29 19.32 5.60 19.13
N GLY A 30 20.23 6.34 18.50
CA GLY A 30 21.68 6.22 18.70
C GLY A 30 22.41 5.62 17.50
N THR A 31 23.74 5.68 17.53
CA THR A 31 24.59 5.11 16.47
C THR A 31 24.47 3.59 16.46
N THR A 32 24.19 3.03 15.29
CA THR A 32 24.00 1.59 15.07
C THR A 32 25.20 0.98 14.35
N THR A 33 25.27 -0.35 14.30
CA THR A 33 26.27 -1.10 13.49
C THR A 33 26.31 -0.63 12.02
N ARG A 34 25.17 -0.17 11.47
CA ARG A 34 25.07 0.30 10.08
C ARG A 34 25.80 1.63 9.85
N ASP A 35 25.89 2.46 10.88
CA ASP A 35 26.56 3.76 10.79
C ASP A 35 28.08 3.57 10.79
N TRP A 36 28.58 2.57 11.53
CA TRP A 36 29.99 2.21 11.58
C TRP A 36 30.46 1.38 10.38
N TRP A 37 29.65 0.43 9.91
CA TRP A 37 29.98 -0.46 8.79
C TRP A 37 28.90 -0.41 7.70
N PRO A 38 28.82 0.67 6.91
CA PRO A 38 27.74 0.88 5.94
C PRO A 38 27.69 -0.16 4.82
N ASN A 39 28.84 -0.76 4.47
CA ASN A 39 28.98 -1.74 3.39
C ASN A 39 28.89 -3.20 3.86
N GLN A 40 28.59 -3.46 5.14
CA GLN A 40 28.44 -4.83 5.64
C GLN A 40 27.21 -5.51 5.02
N LEU A 41 27.33 -6.81 4.72
CA LEU A 41 26.24 -7.60 4.17
C LEU A 41 24.99 -7.56 5.08
N ARG A 42 23.84 -7.35 4.46
CA ARG A 42 22.55 -7.20 5.13
C ARG A 42 21.76 -8.50 5.15
N VAL A 43 21.60 -9.06 6.35
CA VAL A 43 20.83 -10.29 6.59
C VAL A 43 19.40 -10.03 7.06
N ASP A 44 19.07 -8.80 7.43
CA ASP A 44 17.73 -8.41 7.92
C ASP A 44 16.63 -8.60 6.87
N LEU A 45 16.97 -8.53 5.57
CA LEU A 45 16.02 -8.82 4.49
C LEU A 45 15.45 -10.24 4.57
N LEU A 46 16.20 -11.19 5.14
CA LEU A 46 15.77 -12.59 5.26
C LEU A 46 14.78 -12.80 6.42
N ASN A 47 14.76 -11.89 7.39
CA ASN A 47 13.83 -11.90 8.53
C ASN A 47 12.74 -10.83 8.40
N GLN A 48 12.66 -10.16 7.25
CA GLN A 48 11.47 -9.39 6.93
C GLN A 48 10.28 -10.34 6.98
N HIS A 49 9.14 -9.79 7.39
CA HIS A 49 7.87 -10.47 7.18
C HIS A 49 7.62 -11.73 8.03
N SER A 50 8.23 -11.83 9.21
CA SER A 50 8.04 -12.95 10.12
C SER A 50 6.64 -13.01 10.74
N ASN A 51 6.19 -14.22 11.06
CA ASN A 51 4.96 -14.54 11.80
C ASN A 51 4.82 -13.75 13.13
N ARG A 52 5.94 -13.45 13.79
CA ARG A 52 6.00 -12.65 15.03
C ARG A 52 5.36 -11.27 14.90
N SER A 53 5.37 -10.71 13.69
CA SER A 53 4.78 -9.41 13.39
C SER A 53 3.36 -9.49 12.80
N ASN A 54 2.81 -10.70 12.65
CA ASN A 54 1.47 -10.93 12.12
C ASN A 54 0.45 -11.05 13.29
N PRO A 55 -0.32 -10.00 13.62
CA PRO A 55 -1.35 -10.06 14.68
C PRO A 55 -2.54 -10.97 14.37
N LEU A 56 -2.58 -11.65 13.23
CA LEU A 56 -3.73 -12.47 12.84
C LEU A 56 -3.48 -13.98 13.01
N GLY A 57 -2.31 -14.32 13.57
CA GLY A 57 -1.96 -15.69 13.92
C GLY A 57 -1.49 -16.53 12.73
N GLU A 58 -0.98 -17.72 13.05
CA GLU A 58 -0.47 -18.69 12.07
C GLU A 58 -1.59 -19.46 11.37
N ASP A 59 -2.71 -19.66 12.06
CA ASP A 59 -3.84 -20.46 11.58
C ASP A 59 -4.75 -19.73 10.58
N PHE A 60 -4.50 -18.44 10.33
CA PHE A 60 -5.36 -17.68 9.46
C PHE A 60 -5.16 -18.02 7.97
N ASP A 61 -6.28 -18.32 7.31
CA ASP A 61 -6.36 -18.61 5.88
C ASP A 61 -7.19 -17.54 5.14
N TYR A 62 -6.51 -16.64 4.43
CA TYR A 62 -7.17 -15.57 3.68
C TYR A 62 -8.06 -16.10 2.57
N ARG A 63 -7.64 -17.16 1.87
CA ARG A 63 -8.44 -17.73 0.79
C ARG A 63 -9.77 -18.26 1.33
N LYS A 64 -9.77 -18.89 2.50
CA LYS A 64 -10.99 -19.35 3.19
C LYS A 64 -11.85 -18.17 3.63
N GLU A 65 -11.27 -17.15 4.26
CA GLU A 65 -12.06 -15.97 4.69
C GLU A 65 -12.63 -15.16 3.53
N PHE A 66 -11.87 -15.00 2.45
CA PHE A 66 -12.32 -14.32 1.25
C PHE A 66 -13.48 -15.07 0.56
N SER A 67 -13.50 -16.41 0.64
CA SER A 67 -14.61 -17.19 0.07
C SER A 67 -15.94 -16.95 0.80
N LYS A 68 -15.90 -16.50 2.06
CA LYS A 68 -17.07 -16.16 2.89
C LYS A 68 -17.52 -14.71 2.71
N LEU A 69 -16.87 -13.95 1.83
CA LEU A 69 -17.16 -12.55 1.57
C LEU A 69 -18.44 -12.42 0.74
N ASP A 70 -19.36 -11.56 1.18
CA ASP A 70 -20.43 -11.08 0.31
C ASP A 70 -19.86 -10.09 -0.71
N TYR A 71 -19.41 -10.64 -1.84
CA TYR A 71 -18.76 -9.90 -2.91
C TYR A 71 -19.69 -8.90 -3.60
N TYR A 72 -20.98 -9.24 -3.72
CA TYR A 72 -21.96 -8.36 -4.36
C TYR A 72 -22.35 -7.22 -3.43
N GLY A 73 -22.52 -7.49 -2.13
CA GLY A 73 -22.68 -6.45 -1.12
C GLY A 73 -21.48 -5.51 -1.08
N LEU A 74 -20.25 -6.04 -1.11
CA LEU A 74 -19.03 -5.21 -1.13
C LEU A 74 -19.00 -4.28 -2.34
N LYS A 75 -19.33 -4.80 -3.53
CA LYS A 75 -19.43 -3.97 -4.75
C LYS A 75 -20.50 -2.90 -4.63
N LYS A 76 -21.65 -3.23 -4.03
CA LYS A 76 -22.74 -2.27 -3.81
C LYS A 76 -22.29 -1.13 -2.89
N ASP A 77 -21.62 -1.46 -1.80
CA ASP A 77 -21.08 -0.47 -0.87
C ASP A 77 -20.00 0.40 -1.53
N LEU A 78 -19.10 -0.19 -2.31
CA LEU A 78 -18.11 0.57 -3.08
C LEU A 78 -18.78 1.51 -4.09
N LYS A 79 -19.84 1.07 -4.76
CA LYS A 79 -20.61 1.91 -5.68
C LYS A 79 -21.33 3.05 -4.97
N ALA A 80 -21.87 2.81 -3.78
CA ALA A 80 -22.52 3.85 -2.98
C ALA A 80 -21.48 4.91 -2.55
N LEU A 81 -20.34 4.45 -2.05
CA LEU A 81 -19.23 5.31 -1.61
C LEU A 81 -18.73 6.23 -2.73
N LEU A 82 -18.76 5.80 -4.00
CA LEU A 82 -18.35 6.66 -5.12
C LEU A 82 -19.06 8.01 -5.11
N THR A 83 -20.33 8.06 -4.71
CA THR A 83 -21.15 9.28 -4.65
C THR A 83 -21.27 9.92 -3.29
N GLU A 84 -20.87 9.23 -2.23
CA GLU A 84 -21.10 9.68 -0.87
C GLU A 84 -19.99 10.65 -0.44
N SER A 85 -20.07 11.87 -0.98
CA SER A 85 -19.08 12.92 -0.73
C SER A 85 -18.95 13.22 0.76
N GLN A 86 -17.73 13.20 1.26
CA GLN A 86 -17.37 13.46 2.64
C GLN A 86 -16.91 14.91 2.83
N PRO A 87 -17.28 15.59 3.92
CA PRO A 87 -16.96 17.01 4.12
C PRO A 87 -15.45 17.29 4.26
N TRP A 88 -14.69 16.33 4.80
CA TRP A 88 -13.24 16.46 4.98
C TRP A 88 -12.42 16.20 3.71
N TRP A 89 -13.04 15.62 2.67
CA TRP A 89 -12.45 15.46 1.36
C TRP A 89 -13.55 15.35 0.29
N PRO A 90 -14.10 16.48 -0.18
CA PRO A 90 -15.21 16.48 -1.12
C PRO A 90 -14.90 15.74 -2.42
N ALA A 91 -15.90 15.08 -2.99
CA ALA A 91 -15.75 14.38 -4.26
C ALA A 91 -15.76 15.36 -5.45
N ASP A 92 -14.73 15.28 -6.29
CA ASP A 92 -14.68 16.04 -7.54
C ASP A 92 -15.84 15.62 -8.45
N TRP A 93 -16.60 16.60 -8.96
CA TRP A 93 -17.80 16.37 -9.77
C TRP A 93 -18.83 15.41 -9.12
N GLY A 94 -18.85 15.30 -7.79
CA GLY A 94 -19.73 14.41 -7.06
C GLY A 94 -19.38 12.92 -7.17
N SER A 95 -18.17 12.57 -7.63
CA SER A 95 -17.73 11.17 -7.72
C SER A 95 -16.25 10.95 -7.37
N TYR A 96 -15.95 9.98 -6.51
CA TYR A 96 -14.58 9.56 -6.21
C TYR A 96 -13.96 8.62 -7.26
N ALA A 97 -14.64 8.36 -8.38
CA ALA A 97 -14.19 7.39 -9.38
C ALA A 97 -12.76 7.66 -9.88
N GLY A 98 -12.47 8.90 -10.27
CA GLY A 98 -11.13 9.29 -10.73
C GLY A 98 -10.05 9.07 -9.66
N LEU A 99 -10.36 9.41 -8.40
CA LEU A 99 -9.45 9.24 -7.27
C LEU A 99 -9.14 7.75 -7.00
N PHE A 100 -10.15 6.88 -7.01
CA PHE A 100 -9.94 5.44 -6.79
C PHE A 100 -9.26 4.74 -7.96
N ILE A 101 -9.55 5.14 -9.19
CA ILE A 101 -8.82 4.65 -10.38
C ILE A 101 -7.34 5.01 -10.25
N ARG A 102 -7.02 6.27 -9.92
CA ARG A 102 -5.63 6.71 -9.69
C ARG A 102 -4.98 5.92 -8.58
N MET A 103 -5.66 5.69 -7.45
CA MET A 103 -5.12 4.91 -6.34
C MET A 103 -4.74 3.48 -6.78
N ALA A 104 -5.65 2.79 -7.47
CA ALA A 104 -5.43 1.43 -7.99
C ALA A 104 -4.27 1.39 -9.00
N TRP A 105 -4.25 2.35 -9.93
CA TRP A 105 -3.17 2.53 -10.91
C TRP A 105 -1.81 2.74 -10.22
N HIS A 106 -1.70 3.68 -9.28
CA HIS A 106 -0.45 3.94 -8.57
C HIS A 106 0.01 2.75 -7.73
N GLY A 107 -0.92 1.97 -7.18
CA GLY A 107 -0.60 0.72 -6.48
C GLY A 107 0.03 -0.30 -7.43
N ALA A 108 -0.59 -0.52 -8.59
CA ALA A 108 -0.14 -1.50 -9.58
C ALA A 108 1.11 -1.04 -10.36
N GLY A 109 1.23 0.26 -10.63
CA GLY A 109 2.26 0.87 -11.46
C GLY A 109 3.67 0.87 -10.88
N THR A 110 3.83 0.47 -9.62
CA THR A 110 5.16 0.25 -9.02
C THR A 110 5.83 -1.05 -9.47
N TYR A 111 5.12 -1.90 -10.21
CA TYR A 111 5.62 -3.18 -10.71
C TYR A 111 6.76 -3.00 -11.71
N ARG A 112 7.81 -3.81 -11.59
CA ARG A 112 8.93 -3.89 -12.54
C ARG A 112 9.13 -5.33 -12.99
N SER A 113 9.21 -5.54 -14.30
CA SER A 113 9.37 -6.88 -14.90
C SER A 113 10.75 -7.51 -14.64
N ILE A 114 11.79 -6.70 -14.45
CA ILE A 114 13.18 -7.16 -14.32
C ILE A 114 13.39 -8.05 -13.09
N ASP A 115 12.83 -7.67 -11.94
CA ASP A 115 13.01 -8.40 -10.68
C ASP A 115 11.68 -8.81 -10.01
N GLY A 116 10.55 -8.56 -10.69
CA GLY A 116 9.21 -8.90 -10.23
C GLY A 116 8.77 -8.16 -8.96
N ARG A 117 9.50 -7.11 -8.53
CA ARG A 117 9.15 -6.33 -7.33
C ARG A 117 8.12 -5.25 -7.64
N GLY A 118 7.49 -4.75 -6.58
CA GLY A 118 6.44 -3.75 -6.65
C GLY A 118 5.06 -4.36 -6.93
N GLY A 119 4.15 -3.52 -7.42
CA GLY A 119 2.78 -3.89 -7.76
C GLY A 119 1.79 -3.87 -6.58
N ALA A 120 0.51 -4.01 -6.92
CA ALA A 120 -0.60 -3.88 -5.98
C ALA A 120 -0.88 -5.12 -5.14
N GLY A 121 -0.41 -6.30 -5.60
CA GLY A 121 -0.42 -7.54 -4.81
C GLY A 121 0.50 -7.47 -3.59
N ARG A 122 1.16 -6.31 -3.44
CA ARG A 122 1.85 -5.61 -2.35
C ARG A 122 1.06 -4.80 -1.29
N GLY A 123 0.01 -4.10 -1.73
CA GLY A 123 -0.68 -3.00 -1.04
C GLY A 123 0.23 -2.15 -0.14
N GLN A 124 1.51 -2.06 -0.53
CA GLN A 124 2.57 -1.36 0.17
C GLN A 124 2.35 0.14 0.10
N GLN A 125 1.44 0.60 -0.76
CA GLN A 125 0.96 1.97 -0.85
C GLN A 125 0.44 2.52 0.49
N ARG A 126 0.08 1.66 1.47
CA ARG A 126 -0.29 2.08 2.83
C ARG A 126 0.90 2.32 3.77
N PHE A 127 2.11 1.90 3.38
CA PHE A 127 3.32 1.95 4.18
C PHE A 127 4.40 2.82 3.53
N ALA A 128 5.40 3.21 4.32
CA ALA A 128 6.58 3.87 3.80
C ALA A 128 7.38 2.93 2.88
N PRO A 129 8.05 3.45 1.83
CA PRO A 129 8.08 4.86 1.43
C PRO A 129 6.89 5.29 0.55
N LEU A 130 6.14 4.32 0.00
CA LEU A 130 5.14 4.58 -1.04
C LEU A 130 3.99 5.47 -0.55
N ASN A 131 3.61 5.39 0.71
CA ASN A 131 2.55 6.22 1.29
C ASN A 131 2.85 7.74 1.24
N SER A 132 4.13 8.12 1.11
CA SER A 132 4.62 9.49 1.14
C SER A 132 5.40 9.90 -0.12
N TRP A 133 5.37 9.08 -1.18
CA TRP A 133 5.95 9.48 -2.47
C TRP A 133 5.20 10.71 -3.04
N PRO A 134 5.91 11.67 -3.66
CA PRO A 134 5.28 12.84 -4.28
C PRO A 134 4.18 12.47 -5.29
N ASP A 135 4.38 11.40 -6.07
CA ASP A 135 3.37 10.92 -7.02
C ASP A 135 2.11 10.37 -6.33
N ASN A 136 2.18 10.00 -5.05
CA ASN A 136 1.07 9.44 -4.29
C ASN A 136 0.33 10.47 -3.42
N VAL A 137 0.55 11.76 -3.67
CA VAL A 137 -0.16 12.86 -2.97
C VAL A 137 -1.67 12.68 -3.03
N SER A 138 -2.33 12.90 -1.88
CA SER A 138 -3.77 12.75 -1.64
C SER A 138 -4.31 11.33 -1.69
N LEU A 139 -3.50 10.31 -2.00
CA LEU A 139 -3.95 8.91 -1.96
C LEU A 139 -4.11 8.38 -0.53
N ASP A 140 -3.53 9.04 0.47
CA ASP A 140 -3.84 8.85 1.89
C ASP A 140 -5.33 9.07 2.19
N LYS A 141 -5.92 10.09 1.56
CA LYS A 141 -7.35 10.42 1.68
C LYS A 141 -8.21 9.38 0.98
N ALA A 142 -7.80 8.93 -0.21
CA ALA A 142 -8.45 7.83 -0.93
C ALA A 142 -8.50 6.54 -0.08
N ARG A 143 -7.38 6.17 0.56
CA ARG A 143 -7.33 5.01 1.48
C ARG A 143 -8.22 5.22 2.71
N ARG A 144 -8.27 6.45 3.24
CA ARG A 144 -9.12 6.78 4.39
C ARG A 144 -10.61 6.70 4.06
N LEU A 145 -11.04 7.10 2.85
CA LEU A 145 -12.43 6.94 2.40
C LEU A 145 -12.88 5.47 2.38
N LEU A 146 -11.96 4.54 2.12
CA LEU A 146 -12.25 3.10 2.09
C LEU A 146 -12.27 2.43 3.48
N TRP A 147 -11.87 3.15 4.53
CA TRP A 147 -11.80 2.59 5.89
C TRP A 147 -13.15 2.04 6.40
N PRO A 148 -14.29 2.73 6.26
CA PRO A 148 -15.58 2.20 6.74
C PRO A 148 -15.95 0.86 6.09
N ILE A 149 -15.64 0.70 4.80
CA ILE A 149 -15.83 -0.58 4.08
C ILE A 149 -14.88 -1.64 4.63
N LYS A 150 -13.60 -1.32 4.83
CA LYS A 150 -12.65 -2.26 5.44
C LYS A 150 -13.08 -2.68 6.85
N GLN A 151 -13.63 -1.76 7.62
CA GLN A 151 -14.14 -2.00 8.97
C GLN A 151 -15.36 -2.92 8.93
N LYS A 152 -16.31 -2.70 8.02
CA LYS A 152 -17.51 -3.53 7.84
C LYS A 152 -17.20 -4.97 7.44
N TYR A 153 -16.28 -5.17 6.49
CA TYR A 153 -15.96 -6.50 5.95
C TYR A 153 -14.82 -7.22 6.67
N GLY A 154 -14.12 -6.54 7.58
CA GLY A 154 -13.10 -7.13 8.43
C GLY A 154 -12.03 -7.87 7.62
N GLN A 155 -11.62 -9.05 8.09
CA GLN A 155 -10.54 -9.84 7.48
C GLN A 155 -10.97 -10.64 6.24
N LYS A 156 -12.26 -10.59 5.86
CA LYS A 156 -12.76 -11.21 4.62
C LYS A 156 -12.27 -10.50 3.36
N ILE A 157 -11.79 -9.26 3.48
CA ILE A 157 -11.16 -8.51 2.39
C ILE A 157 -9.86 -7.88 2.86
N SER A 158 -8.79 -8.10 2.10
CA SER A 158 -7.48 -7.48 2.33
C SER A 158 -7.47 -6.02 1.84
N TRP A 159 -6.58 -5.20 2.40
CA TRP A 159 -6.35 -3.85 1.85
C TRP A 159 -5.86 -3.89 0.39
N ALA A 160 -5.12 -4.94 0.01
CA ALA A 160 -4.65 -5.18 -1.35
C ALA A 160 -5.79 -5.17 -2.36
N ASP A 161 -6.74 -6.06 -2.09
CA ASP A 161 -7.82 -6.36 -3.00
C ASP A 161 -8.82 -5.22 -2.92
N LEU A 162 -9.03 -4.62 -1.74
CA LEU A 162 -9.89 -3.45 -1.60
C LEU A 162 -9.42 -2.26 -2.45
N PHE A 163 -8.12 -1.94 -2.49
CA PHE A 163 -7.63 -0.84 -3.31
C PHE A 163 -7.86 -1.08 -4.81
N ILE A 164 -7.57 -2.29 -5.28
CA ILE A 164 -7.72 -2.63 -6.71
C ILE A 164 -9.19 -2.79 -7.09
N LEU A 165 -10.00 -3.38 -6.22
CA LEU A 165 -11.44 -3.47 -6.43
C LEU A 165 -12.08 -2.09 -6.50
N ALA A 166 -11.69 -1.15 -5.61
CA ALA A 166 -12.20 0.22 -5.65
C ALA A 166 -11.95 0.92 -6.99
N GLY A 167 -10.77 0.73 -7.60
CA GLY A 167 -10.46 1.26 -8.93
C GLY A 167 -11.19 0.53 -10.08
N ASN A 168 -11.58 -0.72 -9.87
CA ASN A 168 -12.33 -1.51 -10.86
C ASN A 168 -13.85 -1.32 -10.78
N VAL A 169 -14.38 -0.78 -9.68
CA VAL A 169 -15.81 -0.48 -9.57
C VAL A 169 -16.14 0.74 -10.43
N ARG A 170 -16.93 0.51 -11.48
CA ARG A 170 -17.39 1.57 -12.38
C ARG A 170 -18.51 2.39 -11.77
N TRP A 171 -18.39 3.71 -11.95
CA TRP A 171 -19.45 4.68 -11.83
C TRP A 171 -20.37 4.58 -13.06
N LYS A 172 -21.64 4.21 -12.84
CA LYS A 172 -22.80 4.23 -13.77
C LYS A 172 -22.50 3.98 -15.27
N THR A 173 -22.78 2.77 -15.77
CA THR A 173 -22.94 2.50 -17.22
C THR A 173 -23.96 1.36 -17.42
N PRO A 174 -24.89 1.44 -18.39
CA PRO A 174 -25.71 0.29 -18.80
C PRO A 174 -24.81 -0.86 -19.28
N ALA A 175 -25.30 -2.10 -19.17
CA ALA A 175 -24.58 -3.35 -19.37
C ALA A 175 -23.93 -3.57 -20.75
N SER A 176 -23.91 -2.58 -21.65
CA SER A 176 -23.59 -2.73 -23.08
C SER A 176 -22.19 -2.28 -23.49
N VAL A 177 -21.37 -1.67 -22.63
CA VAL A 177 -19.97 -1.40 -22.95
C VAL A 177 -19.14 -2.61 -22.51
N PRO A 178 -18.46 -3.33 -23.43
CA PRO A 178 -17.64 -4.47 -23.05
C PRO A 178 -16.60 -3.99 -22.05
N SER A 179 -16.70 -4.54 -20.85
CA SER A 179 -15.73 -4.30 -19.81
C SER A 179 -14.38 -4.76 -20.35
N VAL A 180 -13.40 -3.86 -20.46
CA VAL A 180 -12.00 -4.26 -20.35
C VAL A 180 -11.84 -4.72 -18.90
N LEU A 181 -12.33 -5.93 -18.64
CA LEU A 181 -12.06 -6.70 -17.45
C LEU A 181 -10.57 -7.01 -17.54
N VAL A 182 -9.75 -6.16 -16.94
CA VAL A 182 -8.51 -6.68 -16.38
C VAL A 182 -8.99 -7.69 -15.34
N PRO A 183 -8.77 -9.00 -15.55
CA PRO A 183 -9.20 -9.99 -14.58
C PRO A 183 -8.62 -9.56 -13.23
N VAL A 184 -9.46 -9.45 -12.20
CA VAL A 184 -8.98 -9.39 -10.83
C VAL A 184 -8.24 -10.71 -10.63
N VAL A 185 -6.92 -10.69 -10.83
CA VAL A 185 -6.05 -11.82 -10.52
C VAL A 185 -6.26 -12.06 -9.04
N LYS A 186 -6.93 -13.17 -8.73
CA LYS A 186 -7.12 -13.68 -7.38
C LYS A 186 -5.74 -13.74 -6.74
N THR A 187 -5.42 -12.78 -5.87
CA THR A 187 -4.12 -12.75 -5.20
C THR A 187 -4.12 -13.94 -4.22
N SER A 188 -3.49 -15.03 -4.65
CA SER A 188 -3.39 -16.28 -3.91
C SER A 188 -2.35 -16.14 -2.81
N GLY A 189 -2.69 -15.45 -1.72
CA GLY A 189 -1.78 -15.24 -0.60
C GLY A 189 -2.49 -15.27 0.74
N ASN A 190 -2.51 -16.44 1.39
CA ASN A 190 -2.67 -16.51 2.85
C ASN A 190 -1.45 -15.83 3.45
N ARG A 191 -1.58 -14.59 3.94
CA ARG A 191 -0.67 -13.88 4.86
C ARG A 191 -1.18 -12.46 5.04
N ILE A 192 -1.80 -12.16 6.18
CA ILE A 192 -2.59 -10.91 6.33
C ILE A 192 -1.74 -9.68 6.68
N TRP A 193 -0.41 -9.82 6.67
CA TRP A 193 0.48 -8.66 6.73
C TRP A 193 1.26 -8.43 5.45
N MET A 194 1.11 -9.31 4.47
CA MET A 194 1.83 -9.32 3.20
C MET A 194 1.02 -10.11 2.17
N LEU A 195 0.44 -9.56 1.10
CA LEU A 195 0.94 -8.41 0.43
C LEU A 195 2.47 -8.42 0.37
N THR A 196 3.06 -9.58 0.03
CA THR A 196 4.47 -9.85 -0.28
C THR A 196 4.65 -11.36 -0.48
N GLY A 197 4.27 -11.87 -1.66
CA GLY A 197 4.41 -13.28 -2.03
C GLY A 197 5.88 -13.67 -2.25
N VAL A 198 6.37 -14.62 -1.44
CA VAL A 198 7.37 -15.61 -1.85
C VAL A 198 6.61 -16.88 -2.17
N MET A 199 6.78 -17.33 -3.40
CA MET A 199 6.22 -18.53 -4.01
C MET A 199 6.94 -19.75 -3.42
N LYS A 200 6.24 -20.59 -2.64
CA LYS A 200 6.74 -21.93 -2.30
C LYS A 200 6.33 -22.84 -3.46
N LYS A 201 7.31 -23.35 -4.21
CA LYS A 201 7.07 -24.37 -5.25
C LYS A 201 6.41 -25.60 -4.59
N PRO A 202 5.39 -26.22 -5.22
CA PRO A 202 4.90 -27.52 -4.81
C PRO A 202 5.98 -28.57 -5.10
N GLY A 203 6.21 -29.45 -4.12
CA GLY A 203 6.77 -30.78 -4.32
C GLY A 203 5.64 -31.80 -4.45
#